data_AF-A0A4Y2ERX8-F1
#
_entry.id   AF-A0A4Y2ERX8-F1
#
_cell.length_a   1.000
_cell.length_b   1.000
_cell.length_c   1.000
_cell.angle_alpha   90.00
_cell.angle_beta   90.00
_cell.angle_gamma   90.00
#
_symmetry.space_group_name_H-M   'P 1'
#
loop_
_entity.id
_entity.type
_entity.pdbx_description
1 polymer ?
#
loop_
_entity_poly.entity_id
_entity_poly.type
_entity_poly.pdbx_seq_one_letter_code
_entity_poly.pdbx_strand_id
1 'polypeptide(L)'
;MFSRQHGGGSLMVWGVICFNGQISLAFLSDRQQYDNCQETLSNYLLPFGELLDGTNWTFQHDKVSIHVSKSTPQCLKSSMVSVLNRPALSPDFHDIENVWGIITL
;
A
#
# COMPACT_ATOMS: atom_id res chain seq x y z
N MET A 1 34.62 -18.17 5.75
CA MET A 1 33.15 -18.19 5.58
C MET A 1 32.57 -17.26 6.64
N PHE A 2 32.27 -16.01 6.30
CA PHE A 2 31.63 -15.09 7.24
C PHE A 2 30.12 -15.21 7.05
N SER A 3 29.46 -15.84 8.02
CA SER A 3 28.01 -15.86 8.11
C SER A 3 27.60 -14.86 9.17
N ARG A 4 27.11 -13.69 8.77
CA ARG A 4 26.23 -12.88 9.61
C ARG A 4 24.82 -13.41 9.38
N GLN A 5 24.33 -14.26 10.27
CA GLN A 5 22.89 -14.43 10.42
C GLN A 5 22.40 -13.29 11.28
N HIS A 6 21.86 -12.24 10.65
CA HIS A 6 20.99 -11.34 11.37
C HIS A 6 19.69 -12.10 11.59
N GLY A 7 19.51 -12.69 12.77
CA GLY A 7 18.19 -13.11 13.27
C GLY A 7 17.30 -11.88 13.53
N GLY A 8 17.22 -10.97 12.58
CA GLY A 8 16.47 -9.73 12.67
C GLY A 8 15.06 -9.98 12.17
N GLY A 9 14.07 -9.68 13.01
CA GLY A 9 12.66 -9.75 12.60
C GLY A 9 12.39 -8.93 11.34
N SER A 10 11.37 -9.32 10.58
CA SER A 10 10.88 -8.55 9.45
C SER A 10 9.84 -7.54 9.94
N LEU A 11 9.94 -6.30 9.46
CA LEU A 11 8.94 -5.26 9.69
C LEU A 11 8.09 -5.13 8.43
N MET A 12 6.77 -5.30 8.57
CA MET A 12 5.86 -5.03 7.46
C MET A 12 5.52 -3.54 7.46
N VAL A 13 5.75 -2.88 6.33
CA VAL A 13 5.41 -1.47 6.14
C VAL A 13 4.39 -1.40 5.00
N TRP A 14 3.30 -0.69 5.24
CA TRP A 14 2.35 -0.29 4.21
C TRP A 14 2.54 1.20 3.92
N GLY A 15 2.46 1.60 2.66
CA GLY A 15 2.73 2.97 2.25
C GLY A 15 1.84 3.43 1.12
N VAL A 16 1.49 4.71 1.14
CA VAL A 16 0.79 5.41 0.07
C VAL A 16 1.53 6.70 -0.26
N ILE A 17 1.63 7.01 -1.54
CA ILE A 17 2.24 8.24 -2.05
C ILE A 17 1.20 9.06 -2.81
N CYS A 18 1.41 10.37 -2.85
CA CYS A 18 0.58 11.31 -3.61
C CYS A 18 1.40 12.03 -4.70
N PHE A 19 0.73 12.53 -5.73
CA PHE A 19 1.33 13.28 -6.84
C PHE A 19 2.13 14.52 -6.38
N ASN A 20 1.82 15.08 -5.21
CA ASN A 20 2.53 16.22 -4.63
C ASN A 20 3.81 15.81 -3.86
N GLY A 21 4.20 14.53 -3.90
CA GLY A 21 5.40 14.01 -3.27
C GLY A 21 5.25 13.66 -1.79
N GLN A 22 4.06 13.78 -1.20
CA GLN A 22 3.83 13.32 0.17
C GLN A 22 3.70 11.79 0.24
N ILE A 23 4.16 11.22 1.35
CA ILE A 23 4.07 9.79 1.66
C ILE A 23 3.45 9.61 3.05
N SER A 24 2.56 8.63 3.18
CA SER A 24 2.07 8.13 4.47
C SER A 24 2.51 6.67 4.63
N LEU A 25 3.13 6.36 5.76
CA LEU A 25 3.66 5.03 6.10
C LEU A 25 2.97 4.50 7.36
N ALA A 26 2.59 3.23 7.32
CA ALA A 26 2.04 2.47 8.42
C ALA A 26 2.95 1.28 8.74
N PHE A 27 3.34 1.16 10.00
CA PHE A 27 4.09 -0.01 10.49
C PHE A 27 3.11 -1.06 10.98
N LEU A 28 3.14 -2.23 10.36
CA LEU A 28 2.20 -3.32 10.64
C LEU A 28 2.92 -4.41 11.44
N SER A 29 2.30 -4.81 12.55
CA SER A 29 2.86 -5.76 13.50
C SER A 29 2.73 -7.23 13.05
N ASP A 30 1.91 -7.51 12.04
CA ASP A 30 1.57 -8.86 11.57
C ASP A 30 1.32 -8.92 10.05
N ARG A 31 1.16 -10.15 9.53
CA ARG A 31 0.81 -10.41 8.12
C ARG A 31 -0.64 -10.00 7.91
N GLN A 32 -0.89 -8.93 7.14
CA GLN A 32 -2.24 -8.40 6.88
C GLN A 32 -3.27 -9.52 6.61
N GLN A 33 -4.12 -9.78 7.61
CA GLN A 33 -5.40 -10.46 7.43
C GLN A 33 -6.47 -9.42 7.03
N TYR A 34 -7.64 -9.91 6.61
CA TYR A 34 -8.77 -9.09 6.16
C TYR A 34 -9.10 -7.93 7.13
N ASP A 35 -9.12 -8.21 8.43
CA ASP A 35 -9.49 -7.24 9.47
C ASP A 35 -8.48 -6.08 9.54
N ASN A 36 -7.18 -6.39 9.44
CA ASN A 36 -6.11 -5.41 9.44
C ASN A 36 -6.12 -4.54 8.17
N CYS A 37 -6.69 -5.02 7.07
CA CYS A 37 -6.75 -4.27 5.82
C CYS A 37 -7.80 -3.14 5.89
N GLN A 38 -8.98 -3.38 6.46
CA GLN A 38 -9.96 -2.30 6.69
C GLN A 38 -9.40 -1.25 7.66
N GLU A 39 -8.77 -1.68 8.74
CA GLU A 39 -8.13 -0.78 9.70
C GLU A 39 -7.03 0.05 9.04
N THR A 40 -6.19 -0.56 8.21
CA THR A 40 -5.12 0.15 7.50
C THR A 40 -5.71 1.22 6.57
N LEU A 41 -6.78 0.90 5.82
CA LEU A 41 -7.42 1.85 4.92
C LEU A 41 -8.08 3.00 5.70
N SER A 42 -8.81 2.69 6.77
CA SER A 42 -9.51 3.70 7.58
C SER A 42 -8.56 4.61 8.36
N ASN A 43 -7.46 4.07 8.89
CA ASN A 43 -6.55 4.84 9.73
C ASN A 43 -5.49 5.61 8.93
N TYR A 44 -5.10 5.10 7.74
CA TYR A 44 -3.99 5.67 6.99
C TYR A 44 -4.38 6.16 5.60
N LEU A 45 -5.23 5.45 4.84
CA LEU A 45 -5.57 5.86 3.48
C LEU A 45 -6.61 6.99 3.45
N LEU A 46 -7.75 6.81 4.13
CA LEU A 46 -8.84 7.78 4.09
C LEU A 46 -8.43 9.15 4.63
N PRO A 47 -7.79 9.27 5.81
CA PRO A 47 -7.41 10.57 6.34
C PRO A 47 -6.33 11.24 5.49
N PHE A 48 -5.46 10.44 4.86
CA PHE A 48 -4.44 10.96 3.96
C PHE A 48 -5.07 11.50 2.67
N GLY A 49 -6.01 10.77 2.06
CA GLY A 49 -6.75 11.24 0.89
C GLY A 49 -7.57 12.51 1.17
N GLU A 50 -8.26 12.55 2.32
CA GLU A 50 -9.01 13.72 2.78
C GLU A 50 -8.13 14.96 2.98
N LEU A 51 -6.96 14.77 3.58
CA LEU A 51 -5.99 15.86 3.78
C LEU A 51 -5.48 16.44 2.45
N LEU A 52 -5.34 15.60 1.43
CA LEU A 52 -4.72 15.97 0.16
C LEU A 52 -5.69 16.62 -0.83
N ASP A 53 -6.87 16.05 -1.00
CA ASP A 53 -7.81 16.44 -2.06
C ASP A 53 -9.29 16.29 -1.63
N GLY A 54 -9.55 16.24 -0.33
CA GLY A 54 -10.88 16.03 0.23
C GLY A 54 -11.50 14.72 -0.25
N THR A 55 -12.56 14.80 -1.06
CA THR A 55 -13.26 13.62 -1.60
C THR A 55 -12.88 13.29 -3.05
N ASN A 56 -12.02 14.07 -3.69
CA ASN A 56 -11.78 14.01 -5.14
C ASN A 56 -10.50 13.25 -5.55
N TRP A 57 -10.08 12.26 -4.77
CA TRP A 57 -8.91 11.45 -5.07
C TRP A 57 -9.27 10.07 -5.61
N THR A 58 -8.34 9.46 -6.35
CA THR A 58 -8.46 8.09 -6.85
C THR A 58 -7.27 7.28 -6.36
N PHE A 59 -7.55 6.11 -5.78
CA PHE A 59 -6.53 5.19 -5.30
C PHE A 59 -6.01 4.30 -6.43
N GLN A 60 -4.69 4.15 -6.50
CA GLN A 60 -4.05 3.19 -7.38
C GLN A 60 -3.29 2.16 -6.54
N HIS A 61 -3.55 0.88 -6.79
CA HIS A 61 -2.79 -0.23 -6.23
C HIS A 61 -2.42 -1.23 -7.33
N ASP A 62 -1.43 -2.06 -7.06
CA ASP A 62 -0.98 -3.12 -7.95
C ASP A 62 -2.01 -4.26 -8.04
N LYS A 63 -2.27 -4.69 -9.28
CA LYS A 63 -3.01 -5.93 -9.56
C LYS A 63 -2.02 -7.08 -9.81
N VAL A 64 -0.91 -7.14 -9.07
CA VAL A 64 0.10 -8.20 -9.27
C VAL A 64 -0.44 -9.50 -8.65
N SER A 65 -0.98 -10.34 -9.53
CA SER A 65 -1.89 -11.45 -9.25
C SER A 65 -1.24 -12.71 -8.65
N ILE A 66 -0.25 -12.60 -7.77
CA ILE A 66 0.41 -13.78 -7.18
C ILE A 66 0.42 -13.79 -5.65
N HIS A 67 0.17 -12.66 -4.99
CA HIS A 67 0.02 -12.59 -3.54
C HIS A 67 -1.17 -11.76 -3.05
N VAL A 68 -2.12 -11.42 -3.94
CA VAL A 68 -3.36 -10.75 -3.53
C VAL A 68 -4.16 -11.71 -2.67
N SER A 69 -4.01 -11.55 -1.35
CA SER A 69 -4.96 -12.07 -0.38
C SER A 69 -6.36 -11.65 -0.86
N LYS A 70 -7.33 -12.57 -0.86
CA LYS A 70 -8.72 -12.28 -1.30
C LYS A 70 -9.34 -11.07 -0.56
N SER A 71 -8.74 -10.69 0.57
CA SER A 71 -9.05 -9.53 1.39
C SER A 71 -8.84 -8.19 0.71
N THR A 72 -7.73 -7.92 0.02
CA THR A 72 -7.41 -6.55 -0.43
C THR A 72 -8.48 -5.93 -1.37
N PRO A 73 -8.99 -6.64 -2.39
CA PRO A 73 -10.06 -6.11 -3.25
C PRO A 73 -11.41 -5.99 -2.51
N GLN A 74 -11.67 -6.85 -1.53
CA GLN A 74 -12.91 -6.81 -0.74
C GLN A 74 -12.89 -5.66 0.27
N CYS A 75 -11.76 -5.39 0.91
CA CYS A 75 -11.57 -4.26 1.80
C CYS A 75 -11.74 -2.94 1.04
N LEU A 76 -11.11 -2.77 -0.13
CA LEU A 76 -11.29 -1.57 -0.96
C LEU A 76 -12.75 -1.33 -1.38
N LYS A 77 -13.47 -2.41 -1.74
CA LYS A 77 -14.92 -2.32 -2.03
C LYS A 77 -15.73 -1.87 -0.80
N SER A 78 -15.35 -2.34 0.39
CA SER A 78 -16.02 -1.97 1.64
C SER A 78 -15.72 -0.54 2.08
N SER A 79 -14.57 0.03 1.69
CA SER A 79 -14.13 1.37 2.09
C SER A 79 -14.70 2.50 1.24
N MET A 80 -15.53 2.20 0.22
CA MET A 80 -16.08 3.17 -0.74
C MET A 80 -15.03 4.05 -1.44
N VAL A 81 -13.78 3.56 -1.53
CA VAL A 81 -12.69 4.29 -2.19
C VAL A 81 -12.80 4.16 -3.70
N SER A 82 -12.70 5.28 -4.42
CA SER A 82 -12.59 5.27 -5.88
C SER A 82 -11.25 4.66 -6.28
N VAL A 83 -11.26 3.50 -6.93
CA VAL A 83 -10.05 2.80 -7.38
C VAL A 83 -9.86 3.00 -8.88
N LEU A 84 -8.64 3.37 -9.29
CA LEU A 84 -8.29 3.56 -10.70
C LEU A 84 -8.43 2.24 -11.46
N ASN A 85 -9.27 2.24 -12.50
CA ASN A 85 -9.42 1.06 -13.35
C ASN A 85 -8.19 0.88 -14.27
N ARG A 86 -7.16 0.19 -13.78
CA ARG A 86 -5.97 -0.12 -14.61
C ARG A 86 -6.24 -1.27 -15.59
N PRO A 87 -5.83 -1.13 -16.88
CA PRO A 87 -5.74 -2.25 -17.80
C PRO A 87 -4.68 -3.25 -17.31
N ALA A 88 -4.94 -4.54 -17.49
CA ALA A 88 -3.97 -5.57 -17.17
C ALA A 88 -2.71 -5.37 -18.06
N LEU A 89 -1.52 -5.49 -17.47
CA LEU A 89 -0.21 -5.41 -18.15
C LEU A 89 0.28 -4.01 -18.56
N SER A 90 -0.12 -2.94 -17.86
CA SER A 90 0.57 -1.64 -17.99
C SER A 90 1.85 -1.64 -17.13
N PRO A 91 3.06 -1.71 -17.72
CA PRO A 91 4.32 -1.84 -16.99
C PRO A 91 4.77 -0.54 -16.31
N ASP A 92 4.12 0.59 -16.63
CA ASP A 92 4.70 1.92 -16.44
C ASP A 92 4.30 2.60 -15.12
N PHE A 93 3.61 1.89 -14.22
CA PHE A 93 2.99 2.49 -13.04
C PHE A 93 3.39 1.77 -11.75
N HIS A 94 4.69 1.87 -11.45
CA HIS A 94 5.35 1.31 -10.28
C HIS A 94 5.97 2.43 -9.41
N ASP A 95 5.32 3.61 -9.35
CA ASP A 95 5.84 4.78 -8.62
C ASP A 95 6.17 4.48 -7.16
N ILE A 96 5.34 3.66 -6.50
CA ILE A 96 5.56 3.23 -5.12
C ILE A 96 6.76 2.27 -4.98
N GLU A 97 7.07 1.45 -5.99
CA GLU A 97 8.23 0.56 -5.95
C GLU A 97 9.54 1.34 -6.07
N ASN A 98 9.57 2.39 -6.90
CA ASN A 98 10.71 3.31 -6.96
C ASN A 98 10.97 3.96 -5.59
N VAL A 99 9.90 4.37 -4.91
CA VAL A 99 9.98 4.94 -3.56
C VAL A 99 10.48 3.92 -2.54
N TRP A 100 10.00 2.66 -2.60
CA TRP A 100 10.54 1.60 -1.77
C TRP A 100 12.02 1.35 -2.03
N GLY A 101 12.46 1.40 -3.29
CA GLY A 101 13.87 1.33 -3.65
C GLY A 101 14.72 2.38 -2.93
N ILE A 102 14.22 3.61 -2.78
CA ILE A 102 14.91 4.69 -2.06
C ILE A 102 14.89 4.46 -0.53
N ILE A 103 13.76 3.99 0.02
CA ILE A 103 13.57 3.83 1.48
C ILE A 103 14.31 2.60 2.03
N THR A 104 14.54 1.58 1.20
CA THR A 104 15.15 0.30 1.62
C THR A 104 16.65 0.20 1.33
N LEU A 105 17.23 1.21 0.65
CA LEU A 105 18.68 1.42 0.49
C LEU A 105 19.31 1.95 1.78
#